data_AF-A0ABD6F218-F1
#
_entry.id   AF-A0ABD6F218-F1
#
_cell.length_a   1.000
_cell.length_b   1.000
_cell.length_c   1.000
_cell.angle_alpha   90.00
_cell.angle_beta   90.00
_cell.angle_gamma   90.00
#
_symmetry.space_group_name_H-M   'P 1'
#
loop_
_entity.id
_entity.type
_entity.pdbx_description
1 polymer ?
#
loop_
_entity_poly.entity_id
_entity_poly.type
_entity_poly.pdbx_seq_one_letter_code
_entity_poly.pdbx_strand_id
1 'polypeptide(L)'
;MFGFRLTSLLNAVIIFSLIGSLIIYLQTPYIRTVEHLDVDDQLDGFTSKTVSISYTSKGFATGKERRITSPLSRDQIISAIEFLNENYEVLNTDKFGPAHEARTIIVVQVHKRIEYLNYLISTLERANGIEDTLLVFSHDYSSTSINSLIRSIRFCMVN
;
A
#
# COMPACT_ATOMS: atom_id res chain seq x y z
N MET A 1 -34.02 -17.50 39.44
CA MET A 1 -32.74 -16.75 39.51
C MET A 1 -31.61 -17.53 38.81
N PHE A 2 -31.74 -17.88 37.52
CA PHE A 2 -30.76 -18.74 36.81
C PHE A 2 -30.34 -18.26 35.40
N GLY A 3 -31.02 -17.25 34.82
CA GLY A 3 -30.78 -16.84 33.42
C GLY A 3 -29.52 -15.99 33.16
N PHE A 4 -29.00 -15.30 34.18
CA PHE A 4 -27.85 -14.38 34.01
C PHE A 4 -26.48 -15.06 33.90
N ARG A 5 -26.35 -16.32 34.37
CA ARG A 5 -25.05 -17.02 34.35
C ARG A 5 -24.78 -17.73 33.01
N LEU A 6 -25.82 -18.01 32.23
CA LEU A 6 -25.69 -18.79 30.99
C LEU A 6 -25.22 -17.93 29.81
N THR A 7 -25.65 -16.68 29.72
CA THR A 7 -25.23 -15.74 28.67
C THR A 7 -23.75 -15.35 28.80
N SER A 8 -23.26 -15.15 30.02
CA SER A 8 -21.85 -14.88 30.27
C SER A 8 -20.94 -16.06 29.93
N LEU A 9 -21.40 -17.30 30.16
CA LEU A 9 -20.68 -18.51 29.76
C LEU A 9 -20.65 -18.67 28.23
N LEU A 10 -21.77 -18.42 27.56
CA LEU A 10 -21.86 -18.50 26.11
C LEU A 10 -20.92 -17.48 25.43
N ASN A 11 -20.93 -16.23 25.91
CA ASN A 11 -20.04 -15.19 25.40
C ASN A 11 -18.57 -15.52 25.65
N ALA A 12 -18.22 -16.09 26.81
CA ALA A 12 -16.86 -16.52 27.10
C ALA A 12 -16.39 -17.63 26.12
N VAL A 13 -17.23 -18.63 25.84
CA VAL A 13 -16.90 -19.72 24.91
C VAL A 13 -16.66 -19.19 23.49
N ILE A 14 -17.49 -18.24 23.02
CA ILE A 14 -17.32 -17.62 21.71
C ILE A 14 -15.99 -16.84 21.65
N ILE A 15 -15.66 -16.08 22.70
CA ILE A 15 -14.42 -15.30 22.77
C ILE A 15 -13.19 -16.22 22.76
N PHE A 16 -13.19 -17.29 23.55
CA PHE A 16 -12.08 -18.27 23.55
C PHE A 16 -11.93 -18.98 22.21
N SER A 17 -13.04 -19.30 21.53
CA SER A 17 -13.02 -19.89 20.18
C SER A 17 -12.39 -18.95 19.15
N LEU A 18 -12.79 -17.67 19.16
CA LEU A 18 -12.25 -16.67 18.24
C LEU A 18 -10.77 -16.37 18.50
N ILE A 19 -10.36 -16.25 19.77
CA ILE A 19 -8.96 -16.03 20.14
C ILE A 19 -8.11 -17.26 19.79
N GLY A 20 -8.62 -18.47 20.04
CA GLY A 20 -7.93 -19.71 19.67
C GLY A 20 -7.76 -19.87 18.16
N SER A 21 -8.81 -19.57 17.40
CA SER A 21 -8.75 -19.56 15.93
C SER A 21 -7.76 -18.51 15.40
N LEU A 22 -7.73 -17.32 16.00
CA LEU A 22 -6.77 -16.26 15.67
C LEU A 22 -5.32 -16.67 15.97
N ILE A 23 -5.07 -17.31 17.12
CA ILE A 23 -3.73 -17.80 17.47
C ILE A 23 -3.26 -18.89 16.49
N ILE A 24 -4.13 -19.85 16.14
CA ILE A 24 -3.81 -20.89 15.15
C ILE A 24 -3.51 -20.24 13.78
N TYR A 25 -4.30 -19.25 13.37
CA TYR A 25 -4.06 -18.51 12.14
C TYR A 25 -2.70 -17.78 12.16
N LEU A 26 -2.32 -17.20 13.31
CA LEU A 26 -1.04 -16.51 13.48
C LEU A 26 0.16 -17.47 13.62
N GLN A 27 -0.05 -18.68 14.15
CA GLN A 27 1.00 -19.69 14.33
C GLN A 27 1.18 -20.62 13.13
N THR A 28 0.31 -20.58 12.12
CA THR A 28 0.47 -21.45 10.94
C THR A 28 1.76 -21.04 10.22
N PRO A 29 2.80 -21.90 10.19
CA PRO A 29 4.03 -21.56 9.50
C PRO A 29 3.70 -21.36 8.04
N TYR A 30 4.04 -20.18 7.53
CA TYR A 30 3.88 -19.86 6.12
C TYR A 30 4.57 -20.95 5.30
N ILE A 31 3.79 -21.62 4.44
CA ILE A 31 4.32 -22.51 3.42
C ILE A 31 5.27 -21.65 2.58
N ARG A 32 6.57 -21.90 2.75
CA ARG A 32 7.61 -21.40 1.86
C ARG A 32 7.49 -22.22 0.59
N THR A 33 6.75 -21.72 -0.39
CA THR A 33 6.92 -22.19 -1.77
C THR A 33 8.31 -21.74 -2.20
N VAL A 34 9.27 -22.65 -2.05
CA VAL A 34 10.54 -22.58 -2.76
C VAL A 34 10.18 -22.88 -4.21
N GLU A 35 9.95 -21.83 -5.00
CA GLU A 35 10.09 -21.91 -6.43
C GLU A 35 11.22 -20.95 -6.80
N HIS A 36 12.36 -21.57 -7.09
CA HIS A 36 13.50 -20.96 -7.73
C HIS A 36 13.04 -20.26 -9.02
N LEU A 37 13.00 -18.93 -8.99
CA LEU A 37 13.22 -18.15 -10.19
C LEU A 37 14.59 -17.52 -10.00
N ASP A 38 15.57 -18.16 -10.62
CA ASP A 38 16.93 -17.66 -10.79
C ASP A 38 16.84 -16.33 -11.56
N VAL A 39 16.80 -15.22 -10.83
CA VAL A 39 17.08 -13.90 -11.41
C VAL A 39 18.56 -13.67 -11.20
N ASP A 40 19.26 -13.91 -12.30
CA ASP A 40 20.69 -13.70 -12.50
C ASP A 40 21.16 -12.41 -11.84
N ASP A 41 22.15 -12.55 -10.93
CA ASP A 41 22.89 -11.45 -10.34
C ASP A 41 23.86 -10.89 -11.38
N GLN A 42 23.31 -10.25 -12.43
CA GLN A 42 24.10 -9.40 -13.32
C GLN A 42 24.17 -8.00 -12.73
N LEU A 43 25.14 -7.83 -11.84
CA LEU A 43 25.74 -6.55 -11.54
C LEU A 43 26.60 -6.08 -12.74
N ASP A 44 25.98 -5.85 -13.90
CA ASP A 44 26.68 -5.37 -15.10
C ASP A 44 26.28 -3.92 -15.41
N GLY A 45 27.30 -3.07 -15.48
CA GLY A 45 27.20 -1.63 -15.48
C GLY A 45 26.30 -1.05 -16.56
N PHE A 46 25.34 -0.23 -16.14
CA PHE A 46 24.74 0.77 -17.01
C PHE A 46 24.90 2.16 -16.39
N THR A 47 25.92 2.83 -16.91
CA THR A 47 26.21 4.24 -16.75
C THR A 47 24.97 5.10 -17.00
N SER A 48 24.57 5.86 -15.98
CA SER A 48 23.78 7.11 -16.03
C SER A 48 23.15 7.45 -17.39
N LYS A 49 21.96 6.93 -17.68
CA LYS A 49 21.04 7.62 -18.59
C LYS A 49 20.37 8.74 -17.81
N THR A 50 20.85 9.95 -18.05
CA THR A 50 20.28 11.22 -17.61
C THR A 50 18.80 11.27 -17.95
N VAL A 51 17.93 11.13 -16.95
CA VAL A 51 16.52 11.53 -17.06
C VAL A 51 16.48 13.04 -16.78
N SER A 52 16.38 13.84 -17.83
CA SER A 52 16.24 15.29 -17.73
C SER A 52 14.81 15.64 -17.28
N ILE A 53 14.64 15.95 -16.00
CA ILE A 53 13.40 16.58 -15.52
C ILE A 53 13.58 18.08 -15.59
N SER A 54 12.83 18.74 -16.48
CA SER A 54 12.87 20.18 -16.68
C SER A 54 12.04 20.90 -15.61
N TYR A 55 12.69 21.35 -14.53
CA TYR A 55 12.06 22.27 -13.57
C TYR A 55 12.41 23.71 -13.95
N THR A 56 11.42 24.47 -14.41
CA THR A 56 11.56 25.91 -14.67
C THR A 56 11.64 26.67 -13.36
N SER A 57 12.85 26.82 -12.82
CA SER A 57 13.11 27.79 -11.75
C SER A 57 13.43 29.16 -12.37
N LYS A 58 12.56 30.14 -12.08
CA LYS A 58 12.83 31.55 -12.37
C LYS A 58 14.00 32.01 -11.50
N GLY A 59 15.13 32.29 -12.15
CA GLY A 59 16.14 33.24 -11.68
C GLY A 59 17.17 32.73 -10.67
N PHE A 60 18.25 32.13 -11.16
CA PHE A 60 19.62 32.46 -10.69
C PHE A 60 20.64 31.94 -11.71
N ALA A 61 21.28 32.85 -12.45
CA ALA A 61 22.36 32.53 -13.38
C ALA A 61 23.65 32.30 -12.59
N THR A 62 24.26 31.13 -12.72
CA THR A 62 25.70 30.89 -13.04
C THR A 62 26.04 29.42 -12.80
N GLY A 63 26.64 28.80 -13.83
CA GLY A 63 26.85 27.37 -13.91
C GLY A 63 27.77 26.80 -12.83
N LYS A 64 27.25 25.78 -12.13
CA LYS A 64 28.02 24.64 -11.65
C LYS A 64 27.06 23.48 -11.48
N GLU A 65 27.24 22.46 -12.31
CA GLU A 65 26.51 21.19 -12.28
C GLU A 65 26.76 20.51 -10.93
N ARG A 66 25.88 20.75 -9.94
CA ARG A 66 25.92 20.06 -8.66
C ARG A 66 25.43 18.63 -8.89
N ARG A 67 26.37 17.69 -9.06
CA ARG A 67 26.13 16.27 -8.74
C ARG A 67 25.48 16.24 -7.35
N ILE A 68 24.22 15.82 -7.27
CA ILE A 68 23.56 15.57 -5.98
C ILE A 68 24.16 14.27 -5.44
N THR A 69 25.34 14.37 -4.81
CA THR A 69 26.02 13.27 -4.12
C THR A 69 25.73 13.28 -2.62
N SER A 70 24.72 14.02 -2.19
CA SER A 70 24.32 14.10 -0.79
C SER A 70 22.97 13.40 -0.63
N PRO A 71 22.80 12.52 0.38
CA PRO A 71 21.47 12.02 0.72
C PRO A 71 20.54 13.21 0.95
N LEU A 72 19.30 13.10 0.48
CA LEU A 72 18.28 14.15 0.62
C LEU A 72 18.25 14.62 2.08
N SER A 73 18.29 15.93 2.28
CA SER A 73 18.15 16.51 3.62
C SER A 73 16.79 16.14 4.20
N ARG A 74 16.68 16.08 5.53
CA ARG A 74 15.41 15.80 6.22
C ARG A 74 14.29 16.71 5.71
N ASP A 75 14.58 18.00 5.54
CA ASP A 75 13.61 19.00 5.10
C ASP A 75 13.12 18.72 3.67
N GLN A 76 14.02 18.29 2.77
CA GLN A 76 13.64 17.88 1.41
C GLN A 76 12.77 16.62 1.39
N ILE A 77 13.01 15.66 2.29
CA ILE A 77 12.17 14.46 2.43
C ILE A 77 10.78 14.84 2.93
N ILE A 78 10.70 15.71 3.95
CA ILE A 78 9.43 16.20 4.49
C ILE A 78 8.65 16.94 3.41
N SER A 79 9.27 17.90 2.73
CA SER A 79 8.60 18.65 1.65
C SER A 79 8.17 17.77 0.48
N ALA A 80 8.92 16.70 0.16
CA ALA A 80 8.52 15.75 -0.87
C ALA A 80 7.30 14.91 -0.43
N ILE A 81 7.25 14.48 0.82
CA ILE A 81 6.09 13.75 1.38
C ILE A 81 4.86 14.64 1.43
N GLU A 82 5.00 15.88 1.91
CA GLU A 82 3.91 16.87 1.94
C GLU A 82 3.37 17.14 0.54
N PHE A 83 4.25 17.38 -0.43
CA PHE A 83 3.86 17.55 -1.83
C PHE A 83 3.13 16.32 -2.38
N LEU A 84 3.61 15.11 -2.10
CA LEU A 84 2.95 13.88 -2.57
C LEU A 84 1.58 13.67 -1.92
N ASN A 85 1.42 14.00 -0.64
CA ASN A 85 0.15 13.90 0.06
C ASN A 85 -0.86 14.94 -0.44
N GLU A 86 -0.42 16.17 -0.71
CA GLU A 86 -1.28 17.24 -1.24
C GLU A 86 -1.72 16.98 -2.68
N ASN A 87 -0.88 16.32 -3.48
CA ASN A 87 -1.14 16.05 -4.89
C ASN A 87 -1.57 14.60 -5.15
N TYR A 88 -1.94 13.85 -4.10
CA TYR A 88 -2.33 12.46 -4.27
C TYR A 88 -3.70 12.37 -4.94
N GLU A 89 -3.70 12.01 -6.21
CA GLU A 89 -4.89 11.86 -7.02
C GLU A 89 -5.59 10.52 -6.73
N VAL A 90 -6.90 10.55 -6.57
CA VAL A 90 -7.70 9.33 -6.50
C VAL A 90 -7.77 8.72 -7.90
N LEU A 91 -7.32 7.48 -8.03
CA LEU A 91 -7.29 6.75 -9.28
C LEU A 91 -8.68 6.17 -9.62
N ASN A 92 -8.90 5.93 -10.91
CA ASN A 92 -10.09 5.28 -11.47
C ASN A 92 -11.41 6.05 -11.30
N THR A 93 -11.36 7.35 -10.97
CA THR A 93 -12.56 8.20 -10.83
C THR A 93 -13.30 8.40 -12.16
N ASP A 94 -12.61 8.21 -13.29
CA ASP A 94 -13.20 8.18 -14.63
C ASP A 94 -14.20 7.03 -14.81
N LYS A 95 -13.97 5.90 -14.12
CA LYS A 95 -14.76 4.68 -14.26
C LYS A 95 -15.78 4.50 -13.15
N PHE A 96 -15.45 4.91 -11.93
CA PHE A 96 -16.24 4.64 -10.72
C PHE A 96 -16.86 5.90 -10.10
N GLY A 97 -16.71 7.06 -10.75
CA GLY A 97 -17.21 8.32 -10.24
C GLY A 97 -16.24 9.02 -9.29
N PRO A 98 -16.59 10.23 -8.83
CA PRO A 98 -15.73 11.00 -7.95
C PRO A 98 -15.69 10.41 -6.54
N ALA A 99 -14.54 10.54 -5.86
CA ALA A 99 -14.30 9.91 -4.56
C ALA A 99 -15.32 10.26 -3.45
N HIS A 100 -15.99 11.41 -3.54
CA HIS A 100 -16.99 11.83 -2.55
C HIS A 100 -18.33 11.09 -2.67
N GLU A 101 -18.56 10.40 -3.79
CA GLU A 101 -19.74 9.55 -4.01
C GLU A 101 -19.51 8.11 -3.55
N ALA A 102 -18.29 7.77 -3.09
CA ALA A 102 -17.98 6.45 -2.58
C ALA A 102 -18.90 6.08 -1.40
N ARG A 103 -19.58 4.95 -1.51
CA ARG A 103 -20.54 4.46 -0.50
C ARG A 103 -19.82 3.86 0.71
N THR A 104 -18.66 3.26 0.47
CA THR A 104 -17.84 2.61 1.47
C THR A 104 -16.40 3.08 1.32
N ILE A 105 -15.71 3.28 2.45
CA ILE A 105 -14.27 3.59 2.47
C ILE A 105 -13.58 2.48 3.25
N ILE A 106 -12.57 1.85 2.64
CA ILE A 106 -11.74 0.83 3.29
C ILE A 106 -10.31 1.37 3.33
N VAL A 107 -9.77 1.47 4.55
CA VAL A 107 -8.37 1.86 4.76
C VAL A 107 -7.56 0.60 5.05
N VAL A 108 -6.55 0.35 4.22
CA VAL A 108 -5.64 -0.79 4.33
C VAL A 108 -4.28 -0.29 4.81
N GLN A 109 -3.83 -0.80 5.97
CA GLN A 109 -2.47 -0.56 6.43
C GLN A 109 -1.50 -1.54 5.76
N VAL A 110 -0.58 -1.00 4.96
CA VAL A 110 0.40 -1.78 4.19
C VAL A 110 1.77 -1.67 4.83
N HIS A 111 2.44 -2.82 5.00
CA HIS A 111 3.84 -2.89 5.43
C HIS A 111 4.72 -3.45 4.30
N LYS A 112 5.71 -4.29 4.59
CA LYS A 112 6.74 -4.72 3.62
C LYS A 112 6.41 -5.98 2.80
N ARG A 113 5.25 -6.61 3.01
CA ARG A 113 4.93 -7.94 2.47
C ARG A 113 3.98 -7.84 1.29
N ILE A 114 4.56 -7.73 0.09
CA ILE A 114 3.81 -7.53 -1.15
C ILE A 114 2.90 -8.72 -1.51
N GLU A 115 3.28 -9.94 -1.14
CA GLU A 115 2.52 -11.15 -1.44
C GLU A 115 1.14 -11.10 -0.76
N TYR A 116 1.07 -10.59 0.47
CA TYR A 116 -0.19 -10.47 1.21
C TYR A 116 -1.07 -9.37 0.66
N LEU A 117 -0.45 -8.25 0.27
CA LEU A 117 -1.16 -7.19 -0.42
C LEU A 117 -1.80 -7.73 -1.71
N ASN A 118 -1.09 -8.58 -2.45
CA ASN A 118 -1.62 -9.20 -3.65
C ASN A 118 -2.81 -10.13 -3.36
N TYR A 119 -2.71 -11.00 -2.36
CA TYR A 119 -3.84 -11.85 -1.94
C TYR A 119 -5.05 -11.04 -1.44
N LEU A 120 -4.80 -9.95 -0.72
CA LEU A 120 -5.84 -9.04 -0.26
C LEU A 120 -6.55 -8.40 -1.46
N ILE A 121 -5.81 -7.82 -2.39
CA ILE A 121 -6.35 -7.18 -3.61
C ILE A 121 -7.17 -8.19 -4.41
N SER A 122 -6.66 -9.40 -4.65
CA SER A 122 -7.37 -10.46 -5.39
C SER A 122 -8.66 -10.93 -4.69
N THR A 123 -8.73 -10.78 -3.36
CA THR A 123 -9.94 -11.10 -2.60
C THR A 123 -10.93 -9.95 -2.67
N LEU A 124 -10.47 -8.70 -2.55
CA LEU A 124 -11.31 -7.50 -2.67
C LEU A 124 -11.93 -7.37 -4.06
N GLU A 125 -11.19 -7.73 -5.12
CA GLU A 125 -11.70 -7.69 -6.50
C GLU A 125 -12.97 -8.54 -6.70
N ARG A 126 -13.15 -9.60 -5.90
CA ARG A 126 -14.30 -10.51 -5.97
C ARG A 126 -15.41 -10.13 -4.98
N ALA A 127 -15.22 -9.10 -4.17
CA ALA A 127 -16.22 -8.66 -3.20
C ALA A 127 -17.37 -7.92 -3.92
N ASN A 128 -18.61 -8.28 -3.60
CA ASN A 128 -19.78 -7.59 -4.16
C ASN A 128 -19.85 -6.15 -3.64
N GLY A 129 -20.05 -5.17 -4.52
CA GLY A 129 -20.14 -3.75 -4.15
C GLY A 129 -18.77 -3.07 -3.95
N ILE A 130 -17.67 -3.72 -4.35
CA ILE A 130 -16.34 -3.12 -4.30
C ILE A 130 -16.20 -1.94 -5.28
N GLU A 131 -16.97 -1.96 -6.37
CA GLU A 131 -17.01 -0.92 -7.39
C GLU A 131 -17.38 0.47 -6.84
N ASP A 132 -18.23 0.52 -5.81
CA ASP A 132 -18.68 1.74 -5.14
C ASP A 132 -17.80 2.10 -3.92
N THR A 133 -16.63 1.47 -3.80
CA THR A 133 -15.73 1.60 -2.64
C THR A 133 -14.49 2.44 -2.98
N LEU A 134 -14.10 3.31 -2.04
CA LEU A 134 -12.79 3.96 -2.04
C LEU A 134 -11.82 3.12 -1.19
N LEU A 135 -10.80 2.53 -1.83
CA LEU A 135 -9.70 1.87 -1.17
C LEU A 135 -8.57 2.89 -0.90
N VAL A 136 -8.17 3.02 0.37
CA VAL A 136 -7.08 3.91 0.79
C VAL A 136 -5.93 3.07 1.35
N PHE A 137 -4.74 3.16 0.77
CA PHE A 137 -3.56 2.41 1.18
C PHE A 137 -2.60 3.27 2.00
N SER A 138 -2.69 3.13 3.33
CA SER A 138 -1.76 3.77 4.26
C SER A 138 -0.49 2.92 4.40
N HIS A 139 0.62 3.36 3.79
CA HIS A 139 1.91 2.67 3.84
C HIS A 139 2.95 3.46 4.66
N ASP A 140 3.69 2.77 5.53
CA ASP A 140 4.79 3.35 6.33
C ASP A 140 6.17 3.23 5.63
N TYR A 141 6.18 2.62 4.44
CA TYR A 141 7.38 2.30 3.68
C TYR A 141 7.19 2.59 2.18
N SER A 142 8.08 3.39 1.61
CA SER A 142 8.07 3.69 0.17
C SER A 142 8.73 2.57 -0.62
N SER A 143 7.94 1.84 -1.42
CA SER A 143 8.42 0.76 -2.30
C SER A 143 7.82 0.90 -3.70
N THR A 144 8.67 0.93 -4.73
CA THR A 144 8.23 0.99 -6.13
C THR A 144 7.33 -0.19 -6.49
N SER A 145 7.63 -1.40 -6.00
CA SER A 145 6.85 -2.59 -6.30
C SER A 145 5.44 -2.53 -5.70
N ILE A 146 5.30 -2.00 -4.48
CA ILE A 146 4.01 -1.82 -3.82
C ILE A 146 3.18 -0.76 -4.55
N ASN A 147 3.81 0.37 -4.90
CA ASN A 147 3.13 1.46 -5.60
C ASN A 147 2.65 1.02 -7.00
N SER A 148 3.46 0.22 -7.71
CA SER A 148 3.07 -0.36 -9.00
C SER A 148 1.89 -1.33 -8.85
N LEU A 149 1.88 -2.14 -7.79
CA LEU A 149 0.75 -3.05 -7.51
C LEU A 149 -0.53 -2.26 -7.21
N ILE A 150 -0.47 -1.24 -6.35
CA ILE A 150 -1.63 -0.38 -6.02
C ILE A 150 -2.17 0.31 -7.28
N ARG A 151 -1.30 0.86 -8.13
CA ARG A 151 -1.69 1.50 -9.39
C ARG A 151 -2.29 0.55 -10.43
N SER A 152 -2.07 -0.75 -10.29
CA SER A 152 -2.62 -1.76 -11.20
C SER A 152 -4.08 -2.13 -10.91
N ILE A 153 -4.64 -1.65 -9.80
CA ILE A 153 -6.03 -1.90 -9.40
C ILE A 153 -6.98 -1.17 -10.35
N ARG A 154 -7.96 -1.88 -10.93
CA ARG A 154 -8.91 -1.34 -11.93
C ARG A 154 -10.39 -1.63 -11.63
N PHE A 155 -10.70 -2.11 -10.43
CA PHE A 155 -12.03 -2.54 -10.01
C PHE A 155 -12.73 -1.59 -9.02
N CYS A 156 -12.06 -0.55 -8.52
CA CYS A 156 -12.62 0.45 -7.62
C CYS A 156 -11.80 1.75 -7.62
N MET A 157 -12.23 2.76 -6.86
CA MET A 157 -11.46 3.98 -6.62
C MET A 157 -10.31 3.70 -5.65
N VAL A 158 -9.13 4.26 -5.92
CA VAL A 158 -7.92 3.97 -5.12
C VAL A 158 -7.15 5.23 -4.78
N ASN A 159 -6.71 5.32 -3.52
CA ASN A 159 -5.76 6.31 -3.01
C ASN A 159 -4.57 5.57 -2.38
#